data_AF-A0A661F9Z7-F1
#
_entry.id   AF-A0A661F9Z7-F1
#
_cell.length_a   1.000
_cell.length_b   1.000
_cell.length_c   1.000
_cell.angle_alpha   90.00
_cell.angle_beta   90.00
_cell.angle_gamma   90.00
#
_symmetry.space_group_name_H-M   'P 1'
#
loop_
_entity.id
_entity.type
_entity.pdbx_description
1 polymer ?
#
loop_
_entity_poly.entity_id
_entity_poly.type
_entity_poly.pdbx_seq_one_letter_code
_entity_poly.pdbx_strand_id
1 'polypeptide(L)'
;PEALKQLVRDVVIPLRHVEYAANMNNQHIADQGYGASITGVAAFCGFDHIAMSQYISKLALALDDNEDNGLIAAREAWMDSPDWQPLRALIEEVFVVDDWFETLVAQDIVLDGLLHPLIFGHFMKEVTAKGGIPIAMMTAFMNDWYPETIRWTNHLVKVTAKESDANNALLAEWTKKWVAKAEEALKPVAELAFGDAGAEHLDSVKKELIGRLSKQGLKV
;
A
#
# COMPACT_ATOMS: atom_id res chain seq x y z
N PRO A 1 -19.28 -3.77 -16.97
CA PRO A 1 -19.29 -2.85 -18.15
C PRO A 1 -17.84 -2.56 -18.60
N GLU A 2 -17.58 -2.29 -19.88
CA GLU A 2 -16.20 -2.12 -20.36
C GLU A 2 -15.51 -0.92 -19.72
N ALA A 3 -16.19 0.21 -19.57
CA ALA A 3 -15.65 1.38 -18.86
C ALA A 3 -15.22 1.07 -17.41
N LEU A 4 -15.92 0.16 -16.72
CA LEU A 4 -15.54 -0.27 -15.37
C LEU A 4 -14.30 -1.18 -15.39
N LYS A 5 -14.20 -2.09 -16.38
CA LYS A 5 -13.01 -2.93 -16.56
C LYS A 5 -11.81 -2.05 -16.87
N GLN A 6 -11.96 -1.07 -17.75
CA GLN A 6 -10.90 -0.13 -18.09
C GLN A 6 -10.43 0.66 -16.87
N LEU A 7 -11.35 1.21 -16.07
CA LEU A 7 -11.00 1.91 -14.83
C LEU A 7 -10.21 1.00 -13.86
N VAL A 8 -10.58 -0.28 -13.75
CA VAL A 8 -9.83 -1.25 -12.94
C VAL A 8 -8.45 -1.54 -13.54
N ARG A 9 -8.33 -1.64 -14.87
CA ARG A 9 -7.03 -1.78 -15.55
C ARG A 9 -6.11 -0.61 -15.21
N ASP A 10 -6.65 0.60 -15.30
CA ASP A 10 -5.88 1.84 -15.13
C ASP A 10 -5.45 2.03 -13.67
N VAL A 11 -6.31 1.69 -12.70
CA VAL A 11 -6.08 1.95 -11.27
C VAL A 11 -5.38 0.78 -10.56
N VAL A 12 -5.82 -0.46 -10.78
CA VAL A 12 -5.42 -1.61 -9.93
C VAL A 12 -4.20 -2.32 -10.47
N ILE A 13 -4.08 -2.47 -11.79
CA ILE A 13 -3.04 -3.33 -12.37
C ILE A 13 -1.62 -2.76 -12.18
N PRO A 14 -1.37 -1.44 -12.30
CA PRO A 14 -0.05 -0.87 -12.00
C PRO A 14 0.42 -1.11 -10.56
N LEU A 15 -0.51 -1.27 -9.60
CA LEU A 15 -0.17 -1.50 -8.19
C LEU A 15 0.58 -2.82 -7.96
N ARG A 16 0.60 -3.75 -8.92
CA ARG A 16 1.48 -4.94 -8.85
C ARG A 16 2.96 -4.57 -8.68
N HIS A 17 3.38 -3.41 -9.18
CA HIS A 17 4.74 -2.90 -9.02
C HIS A 17 4.99 -2.39 -7.60
N VAL A 18 3.97 -1.82 -6.96
CA VAL A 18 4.00 -1.42 -5.55
C VAL A 18 4.11 -2.63 -4.65
N GLU A 19 3.29 -3.65 -4.88
CA GLU A 19 3.34 -4.91 -4.14
C GLU A 19 4.68 -5.64 -4.32
N TYR A 20 5.25 -5.62 -5.53
CA TYR A 20 6.59 -6.18 -5.75
C TYR A 20 7.66 -5.42 -4.97
N ALA A 21 7.57 -4.10 -4.90
CA ALA A 21 8.48 -3.30 -4.11
C ALA A 21 8.32 -3.52 -2.60
N ALA A 22 7.09 -3.63 -2.12
CA ALA A 22 6.78 -3.95 -0.73
C ALA A 22 7.37 -5.31 -0.31
N ASN A 23 7.35 -6.29 -1.21
CA ASN A 23 8.09 -7.55 -1.01
C ASN A 23 9.58 -7.29 -0.80
N MET A 24 10.24 -6.52 -1.68
CA MET A 24 11.67 -6.23 -1.57
C MET A 24 12.02 -5.51 -0.26
N ASN A 25 11.23 -4.50 0.13
CA ASN A 25 11.38 -3.77 1.38
C ASN A 25 11.26 -4.71 2.59
N ASN A 26 10.27 -5.59 2.58
CA ASN A 26 10.08 -6.58 3.64
C ASN A 26 11.21 -7.63 3.70
N GLN A 27 11.77 -8.05 2.56
CA GLN A 27 12.96 -8.91 2.57
C GLN A 27 14.20 -8.19 3.10
N HIS A 28 14.35 -6.89 2.79
CA HIS A 28 15.41 -6.07 3.38
C HIS A 28 15.25 -5.96 4.91
N ILE A 29 14.03 -5.72 5.40
CA ILE A 29 13.73 -5.70 6.85
C ILE A 29 14.04 -7.06 7.50
N ALA A 30 13.70 -8.17 6.83
CA ALA A 30 13.97 -9.51 7.36
C ALA A 30 15.47 -9.82 7.45
N ASP A 31 16.27 -9.30 6.52
CA ASP A 31 17.72 -9.50 6.46
C ASP A 31 18.48 -8.60 7.45
N GLN A 32 18.13 -7.31 7.51
CA GLN A 32 18.83 -6.31 8.32
C GLN A 32 18.28 -6.17 9.74
N GLY A 33 17.04 -6.58 9.97
CA GLY A 33 16.35 -6.42 11.23
C GLY A 33 16.91 -7.32 12.35
N TYR A 34 16.73 -6.87 13.59
CA TYR A 34 17.15 -7.63 14.77
C TYR A 34 15.95 -8.28 15.45
N GLY A 35 16.05 -9.60 15.67
CA GLY A 35 15.08 -10.38 16.44
C GLY A 35 14.09 -11.14 15.55
N ALA A 36 14.04 -12.46 15.74
CA ALA A 36 13.22 -13.38 14.95
C ALA A 36 11.72 -13.05 14.96
N SER A 37 11.22 -12.44 16.04
CA SER A 37 9.81 -12.04 16.15
C SER A 37 9.42 -10.92 15.20
N ILE A 38 10.36 -10.01 14.86
CA ILE A 38 10.11 -8.90 13.93
C ILE A 38 10.49 -9.31 12.51
N THR A 39 11.67 -9.89 12.33
CA THR A 39 12.13 -10.32 10.99
C THR A 39 11.26 -11.43 10.41
N GLY A 40 10.72 -12.32 11.24
CA GLY A 40 9.79 -13.36 10.81
C GLY A 40 8.47 -12.82 10.27
N VAL A 41 7.85 -11.85 10.97
CA VAL A 41 6.59 -11.24 10.49
C VAL A 41 6.82 -10.37 9.26
N ALA A 42 7.94 -9.67 9.15
CA ALA A 42 8.32 -8.93 7.94
C ALA A 42 8.53 -9.89 6.75
N ALA A 43 9.25 -11.00 6.93
CA ALA A 43 9.42 -12.00 5.88
C ALA A 43 8.07 -12.55 5.37
N PHE A 44 7.14 -12.89 6.27
CA PHE A 44 5.80 -13.33 5.90
C PHE A 44 5.00 -12.24 5.19
N CYS A 45 5.02 -11.00 5.70
CA CYS A 45 4.40 -9.85 5.06
C CYS A 45 4.93 -9.65 3.62
N GLY A 46 6.25 -9.78 3.44
CA GLY A 46 6.85 -9.76 2.11
C GLY A 46 6.34 -10.88 1.19
N PHE A 47 6.13 -12.10 1.70
CA PHE A 47 5.54 -13.19 0.91
C PHE A 47 4.06 -12.92 0.55
N ASP A 48 3.32 -12.24 1.41
CA ASP A 48 1.96 -11.82 1.09
C ASP A 48 1.96 -10.78 -0.03
N HIS A 49 2.84 -9.77 0.02
CA HIS A 49 2.95 -8.76 -1.03
C HIS A 49 3.30 -9.37 -2.40
N ILE A 50 4.23 -10.32 -2.48
CA ILE A 50 4.50 -10.98 -3.78
C ILE A 50 3.27 -11.79 -4.25
N ALA A 51 2.50 -12.39 -3.34
CA ALA A 51 1.25 -13.04 -3.70
C ALA A 51 0.20 -12.03 -4.21
N MET A 52 0.09 -10.85 -3.60
CA MET A 52 -0.79 -9.77 -4.06
C MET A 52 -0.40 -9.27 -5.45
N SER A 53 0.89 -9.07 -5.71
CA SER A 53 1.41 -8.75 -7.04
C SER A 53 0.99 -9.79 -8.09
N GLN A 54 1.01 -11.07 -7.72
CA GLN A 54 0.55 -12.16 -8.59
C GLN A 54 -0.97 -12.17 -8.77
N TYR A 55 -1.76 -11.91 -7.71
CA TYR A 55 -3.23 -11.81 -7.82
C TYR A 55 -3.65 -10.65 -8.73
N ILE A 56 -3.02 -9.48 -8.58
CA ILE A 56 -3.25 -8.33 -9.47
C ILE A 56 -2.86 -8.69 -10.92
N SER A 57 -1.74 -9.38 -11.11
CA SER A 57 -1.32 -9.82 -12.44
C SER A 57 -2.32 -10.82 -13.06
N LYS A 58 -2.84 -11.76 -12.28
CA LYS A 58 -3.89 -12.70 -12.72
C LYS A 58 -5.21 -12.00 -13.01
N LEU A 59 -5.54 -10.93 -12.28
CA LEU A 59 -6.70 -10.09 -12.59
C LEU A 59 -6.55 -9.45 -13.97
N ALA A 60 -5.38 -8.90 -14.32
CA ALA A 60 -5.14 -8.36 -15.65
C ALA A 60 -5.37 -9.41 -16.75
N LEU A 61 -4.76 -10.59 -16.60
CA LEU A 61 -4.94 -11.70 -17.54
C LEU A 61 -6.42 -12.09 -17.67
N ALA A 62 -7.16 -12.18 -16.57
CA ALA A 62 -8.59 -12.51 -16.61
C ALA A 62 -9.45 -11.42 -17.26
N LEU A 63 -9.06 -10.15 -17.17
CA LEU A 63 -9.74 -9.04 -17.85
C LEU A 63 -9.51 -9.04 -19.36
N ASP A 64 -8.39 -9.62 -19.81
CA ASP A 64 -7.93 -9.61 -21.20
C ASP A 64 -7.95 -11.00 -21.85
N ASP A 65 -8.84 -11.88 -21.40
CA ASP A 65 -9.03 -13.23 -21.97
C ASP A 65 -7.74 -14.09 -22.01
N ASN A 66 -6.87 -13.89 -21.01
CA ASN A 66 -5.52 -14.47 -20.82
C ASN A 66 -4.44 -13.95 -21.78
N GLU A 67 -4.67 -12.84 -22.46
CA GLU A 67 -3.63 -12.08 -23.15
C GLU A 67 -2.89 -11.13 -22.18
N ASP A 68 -1.71 -10.65 -22.55
CA ASP A 68 -0.84 -9.83 -21.71
C ASP A 68 -0.96 -8.31 -21.94
N ASN A 69 -1.90 -7.88 -22.79
CA ASN A 69 -2.08 -6.48 -23.19
C ASN A 69 -2.19 -5.52 -21.99
N GLY A 70 -3.01 -5.84 -20.98
CA GLY A 70 -3.18 -5.03 -19.78
C GLY A 70 -1.95 -5.04 -18.87
N LEU A 71 -1.15 -6.11 -18.87
CA LEU A 71 0.12 -6.15 -18.13
C LEU A 71 1.17 -5.23 -18.80
N ILE A 72 1.20 -5.21 -20.13
CA ILE A 72 2.06 -4.31 -20.92
C ILE A 72 1.63 -2.86 -20.70
N ALA A 73 0.35 -2.55 -20.88
CA ALA A 73 -0.20 -1.21 -20.70
C ALA A 73 0.02 -0.69 -19.27
N ALA A 74 -0.19 -1.52 -18.24
CA ALA A 74 0.07 -1.14 -16.85
C ALA A 74 1.54 -0.88 -16.58
N ARG A 75 2.46 -1.63 -17.22
CA ARG A 75 3.89 -1.36 -17.13
C ARG A 75 4.25 -0.05 -17.81
N GLU A 76 3.73 0.23 -18.99
CA GLU A 76 3.95 1.49 -19.70
C GLU A 76 3.42 2.68 -18.88
N ALA A 77 2.23 2.56 -18.31
CA ALA A 77 1.67 3.56 -17.40
C ALA A 77 2.57 3.77 -16.17
N TRP A 78 3.03 2.70 -15.52
CA TRP A 78 3.96 2.79 -14.39
C TRP A 78 5.28 3.48 -14.76
N MET A 79 5.82 3.17 -15.94
CA MET A 79 7.12 3.69 -16.38
C MET A 79 7.04 5.15 -16.82
N ASP A 80 5.99 5.54 -17.54
CA ASP A 80 5.98 6.77 -18.33
C ASP A 80 4.83 7.73 -17.99
N SER A 81 3.71 7.26 -17.39
CA SER A 81 2.59 8.15 -17.07
C SER A 81 2.92 9.07 -15.89
N PRO A 82 2.62 10.38 -15.99
CA PRO A 82 2.83 11.32 -14.88
C PRO A 82 2.02 10.96 -13.63
N ASP A 83 0.89 10.27 -13.77
CA ASP A 83 0.02 9.90 -12.64
C ASP A 83 0.70 8.90 -11.69
N TRP A 84 1.59 8.05 -12.23
CA TRP A 84 2.30 7.02 -11.45
C TRP A 84 3.69 7.45 -10.99
N GLN A 85 4.27 8.51 -11.57
CA GLN A 85 5.64 8.92 -11.23
C GLN A 85 5.82 9.31 -9.76
N PRO A 86 4.90 10.04 -9.09
CA PRO A 86 5.06 10.36 -7.67
C PRO A 86 5.11 9.11 -6.78
N LEU A 87 4.24 8.11 -7.04
CA LEU A 87 4.24 6.85 -6.29
C LEU A 87 5.47 6.00 -6.60
N ARG A 88 5.90 5.96 -7.86
CA ARG A 88 7.14 5.31 -8.25
C ARG A 88 8.35 5.93 -7.56
N ALA A 89 8.45 7.26 -7.55
CA ALA A 89 9.53 7.98 -6.89
C ALA A 89 9.54 7.72 -5.37
N LEU A 90 8.37 7.71 -4.71
CA LEU A 90 8.26 7.37 -3.29
C LEU A 90 8.84 5.97 -3.01
N ILE A 91 8.47 4.98 -3.82
CA ILE A 91 8.92 3.60 -3.64
C ILE A 91 10.42 3.46 -3.89
N GLU A 92 10.93 4.08 -4.95
CA GLU A 92 12.36 4.11 -5.24
C GLU A 92 13.15 4.84 -4.13
N GLU A 93 12.54 5.83 -3.45
CA GLU A 93 13.12 6.47 -2.28
C GLU A 93 13.15 5.54 -1.06
N VAL A 94 12.11 4.71 -0.84
CA VAL A 94 12.11 3.73 0.26
C VAL A 94 13.19 2.67 0.05
N PHE A 95 13.49 2.26 -1.19
CA PHE A 95 14.56 1.30 -1.49
C PHE A 95 15.96 1.74 -1.03
N VAL A 96 16.18 3.03 -0.82
CA VAL A 96 17.48 3.59 -0.43
C VAL A 96 17.50 4.11 1.01
N VAL A 97 16.50 3.76 1.81
CA VAL A 97 16.49 4.04 3.25
C VAL A 97 17.43 3.04 3.94
N ASP A 98 18.42 3.56 4.67
CA ASP A 98 19.42 2.71 5.34
C ASP A 98 18.85 2.00 6.59
N ASP A 99 17.94 2.66 7.32
CA ASP A 99 17.37 2.12 8.55
C ASP A 99 16.20 1.18 8.22
N TRP A 100 16.34 -0.09 8.58
CA TRP A 100 15.33 -1.12 8.35
C TRP A 100 14.01 -0.82 9.08
N PHE A 101 14.05 -0.17 10.25
CA PHE A 101 12.85 0.20 10.99
C PHE A 101 12.18 1.43 10.36
N GLU A 102 12.96 2.39 9.86
CA GLU A 102 12.40 3.50 9.05
C GLU A 102 11.73 2.95 7.78
N THR A 103 12.34 1.96 7.12
CA THR A 103 11.76 1.26 5.96
C THR A 103 10.42 0.61 6.30
N LEU A 104 10.33 -0.07 7.45
CA LEU A 104 9.08 -0.66 7.96
C LEU A 104 8.02 0.42 8.22
N VAL A 105 8.42 1.56 8.80
CA VAL A 105 7.50 2.69 9.02
C VAL A 105 6.99 3.26 7.69
N ALA A 106 7.87 3.44 6.71
CA ALA A 106 7.52 3.97 5.41
C ALA A 106 6.57 3.03 4.63
N GLN A 107 6.91 1.74 4.57
CA GLN A 107 6.16 0.73 3.80
C GLN A 107 4.93 0.23 4.57
N ASP A 108 5.14 -0.60 5.59
CA ASP A 108 4.11 -1.45 6.20
C ASP A 108 3.13 -0.65 7.10
N ILE A 109 3.56 0.51 7.59
CA ILE A 109 2.74 1.37 8.46
C ILE A 109 2.08 2.48 7.64
N VAL A 110 2.86 3.26 6.89
CA VAL A 110 2.38 4.48 6.24
C VAL A 110 1.82 4.20 4.85
N LEU A 111 2.63 3.70 3.91
CA LEU A 111 2.19 3.51 2.53
C LEU A 111 1.03 2.52 2.47
N ASP A 112 1.17 1.35 3.11
CA ASP A 112 0.11 0.34 3.14
C ASP A 112 -1.12 0.83 3.91
N GLY A 113 -0.88 1.60 4.97
CA GLY A 113 -1.91 2.23 5.80
C GLY A 113 -2.79 3.23 5.08
N LEU A 114 -2.31 3.81 3.97
CA LEU A 114 -3.07 4.70 3.11
C LEU A 114 -3.60 3.96 1.87
N LEU A 115 -2.74 3.21 1.18
CA LEU A 115 -3.04 2.58 -0.11
C LEU A 115 -4.11 1.49 0.01
N HIS A 116 -4.00 0.58 0.97
CA HIS A 116 -4.94 -0.55 1.06
C HIS A 116 -6.38 -0.10 1.40
N PRO A 117 -6.61 0.77 2.40
CA PRO A 117 -7.93 1.34 2.64
C PRO A 117 -8.46 2.14 1.45
N LEU A 118 -7.60 2.88 0.76
CA LEU A 118 -8.00 3.70 -0.39
C LEU A 118 -8.48 2.82 -1.55
N ILE A 119 -7.67 1.85 -1.97
CA ILE A 119 -7.94 1.06 -3.18
C ILE A 119 -8.80 -0.16 -2.86
N PHE A 120 -8.32 -1.06 -2.01
CA PHE A 120 -9.04 -2.31 -1.73
C PHE A 120 -10.22 -2.10 -0.78
N GLY A 121 -10.18 -1.04 0.05
CA GLY A 121 -11.30 -0.64 0.91
C GLY A 121 -12.37 0.21 0.20
N HIS A 122 -12.04 1.40 -0.27
CA HIS A 122 -13.01 2.35 -0.83
C HIS A 122 -13.28 2.11 -2.32
N PHE A 123 -12.23 2.06 -3.16
CA PHE A 123 -12.41 1.94 -4.61
C PHE A 123 -13.07 0.62 -5.00
N MET A 124 -12.65 -0.50 -4.42
CA MET A 124 -13.27 -1.80 -4.71
C MET A 124 -14.73 -1.92 -4.25
N LYS A 125 -15.16 -1.14 -3.25
CA LYS A 125 -16.60 -1.03 -2.90
C LYS A 125 -17.37 -0.34 -4.02
N GLU A 126 -16.83 0.72 -4.62
CA GLU A 126 -17.46 1.35 -5.79
C GLU A 126 -17.50 0.42 -7.00
N VAL A 127 -16.41 -0.31 -7.27
CA VAL A 127 -16.36 -1.31 -8.33
C VAL A 127 -17.46 -2.34 -8.14
N THR A 128 -17.64 -2.83 -6.91
CA THR A 128 -18.72 -3.76 -6.54
C THR A 128 -20.10 -3.14 -6.80
N ALA A 129 -20.34 -1.92 -6.35
CA ALA A 129 -21.61 -1.20 -6.54
C ALA A 129 -21.96 -0.96 -8.02
N LYS A 130 -20.95 -0.84 -8.89
CA LYS A 130 -21.10 -0.67 -10.36
C LYS A 130 -21.18 -2.01 -11.11
N GLY A 131 -21.34 -3.14 -10.40
CA GLY A 131 -21.49 -4.48 -10.98
C GLY A 131 -20.20 -5.27 -11.16
N GLY A 132 -19.11 -4.86 -10.52
CA GLY A 132 -17.79 -5.51 -10.56
C GLY A 132 -17.55 -6.59 -9.51
N ILE A 133 -18.61 -7.27 -9.02
CA ILE A 133 -18.47 -8.34 -8.00
C ILE A 133 -17.40 -9.38 -8.36
N PRO A 134 -17.32 -9.91 -9.60
CA PRO A 134 -16.28 -10.88 -9.94
C PRO A 134 -14.86 -10.35 -9.78
N ILE A 135 -14.63 -9.06 -10.09
CA ILE A 135 -13.32 -8.42 -9.89
C ILE A 135 -13.00 -8.33 -8.40
N ALA A 136 -13.96 -7.90 -7.58
CA ALA A 136 -13.79 -7.81 -6.13
C ALA A 136 -13.50 -9.17 -5.48
N MET A 137 -14.06 -10.26 -6.01
CA MET A 137 -13.75 -11.62 -5.54
C MET A 137 -12.30 -12.03 -5.85
N MET A 138 -11.73 -11.57 -6.96
CA MET A 138 -10.33 -11.87 -7.33
C MET A 138 -9.31 -11.12 -6.46
N THR A 139 -9.72 -9.99 -5.86
CA THR A 139 -8.89 -9.19 -4.95
C THR A 139 -9.32 -9.32 -3.48
N ALA A 140 -10.11 -10.35 -3.15
CA ALA A 140 -10.64 -10.52 -1.79
C ALA A 140 -9.52 -10.78 -0.77
N PHE A 141 -8.41 -11.41 -1.19
CA PHE A 141 -7.25 -11.65 -0.33
C PHE A 141 -6.74 -10.36 0.33
N MET A 142 -6.65 -9.26 -0.41
CA MET A 142 -6.17 -7.97 0.11
C MET A 142 -7.10 -7.39 1.19
N ASN A 143 -8.41 -7.67 1.09
CA ASN A 143 -9.40 -7.23 2.07
C ASN A 143 -9.34 -8.00 3.39
N ASP A 144 -8.98 -9.28 3.33
CA ASP A 144 -8.81 -10.11 4.52
C ASP A 144 -7.43 -9.88 5.16
N TRP A 145 -6.41 -9.69 4.32
CA TRP A 145 -5.03 -9.45 4.74
C TRP A 145 -4.87 -8.15 5.53
N TYR A 146 -5.42 -7.03 5.05
CA TYR A 146 -5.15 -5.73 5.68
C TYR A 146 -5.60 -5.66 7.15
N PRO A 147 -6.82 -6.09 7.53
CA PRO A 147 -7.24 -6.19 8.93
C PRO A 147 -6.36 -7.12 9.79
N GLU A 148 -5.74 -8.14 9.21
CA GLU A 148 -4.77 -8.99 9.90
C GLU A 148 -3.45 -8.25 10.12
N THR A 149 -2.88 -7.67 9.06
CA THR A 149 -1.59 -6.96 9.06
C THR A 149 -1.59 -5.80 10.04
N ILE A 150 -2.68 -5.02 10.08
CA ILE A 150 -2.75 -3.88 11.01
C ILE A 150 -2.67 -4.30 12.48
N ARG A 151 -2.97 -5.56 12.83
CA ARG A 151 -2.87 -6.03 14.23
C ARG A 151 -1.43 -6.05 14.69
N TRP A 152 -0.52 -6.59 13.88
CA TRP A 152 0.88 -6.71 14.26
C TRP A 152 1.61 -5.37 14.10
N THR A 153 1.32 -4.58 13.06
CA THR A 153 1.94 -3.24 12.91
C THR A 153 1.49 -2.29 14.02
N ASN A 154 0.22 -2.30 14.42
CA ASN A 154 -0.24 -1.51 15.58
C ASN A 154 0.41 -1.97 16.88
N HIS A 155 0.57 -3.28 17.08
CA HIS A 155 1.23 -3.79 18.26
C HIS A 155 2.71 -3.36 18.29
N LEU A 156 3.39 -3.42 17.14
CA LEU A 156 4.78 -3.00 16.99
C LEU A 156 4.93 -1.51 17.35
N VAL A 157 4.12 -0.63 16.76
CA VAL A 157 4.10 0.81 17.08
C VAL A 157 3.87 1.03 18.58
N LYS A 158 2.91 0.31 19.18
CA LYS A 158 2.61 0.43 20.61
C LYS A 158 3.80 0.10 21.49
N VAL A 159 4.51 -0.99 21.21
CA VAL A 159 5.64 -1.41 22.06
C VAL A 159 6.86 -0.53 21.83
N THR A 160 7.18 -0.17 20.58
CA THR A 160 8.36 0.64 20.26
C THR A 160 8.22 2.09 20.71
N ALA A 161 7.02 2.67 20.56
CA ALA A 161 6.74 4.03 21.02
C ALA A 161 6.65 4.14 22.55
N LYS A 162 6.39 3.04 23.27
CA LYS A 162 6.38 3.00 24.74
C LYS A 162 7.78 2.81 25.33
N GLU A 163 8.70 2.20 24.60
CA GLU A 163 10.02 1.82 25.10
C GLU A 163 10.82 3.03 25.60
N SER A 164 10.78 4.16 24.88
CA SER A 164 11.38 5.41 25.34
C SER A 164 10.76 6.64 24.68
N ASP A 165 10.86 7.80 25.33
CA ASP A 165 10.45 9.07 24.72
C ASP A 165 11.26 9.40 23.45
N ALA A 166 12.52 8.98 23.38
CA ALA A 166 13.38 9.15 22.22
C ALA A 166 12.88 8.32 21.02
N ASN A 167 12.53 7.05 21.24
CA ASN A 167 11.93 6.20 20.19
C ASN A 167 10.61 6.79 19.71
N ASN A 168 9.75 7.24 20.63
CA ASN A 168 8.48 7.85 20.26
C ASN A 168 8.69 9.09 19.38
N ALA A 169 9.64 9.95 19.74
CA ALA A 169 9.97 11.15 18.96
C ALA A 169 10.48 10.80 17.56
N LEU A 170 11.39 9.83 17.43
CA LEU A 170 11.92 9.38 16.15
C LEU A 170 10.85 8.74 15.26
N LEU A 171 10.01 7.86 15.82
CA LEU A 171 8.88 7.26 15.11
C LEU A 171 7.87 8.31 14.65
N ALA A 172 7.63 9.34 15.45
CA ALA A 172 6.72 10.43 15.10
C ALA A 172 7.30 11.30 13.98
N GLU A 173 8.62 11.54 13.98
CA GLU A 173 9.33 12.22 12.90
C GLU A 173 9.22 11.45 11.58
N TRP A 174 9.60 10.16 11.59
CA TRP A 174 9.50 9.30 10.42
C TRP A 174 8.07 9.19 9.90
N THR A 175 7.09 8.95 10.78
CA THR A 175 5.68 8.87 10.39
C THR A 175 5.22 10.17 9.73
N LYS A 176 5.56 11.34 10.27
CA LYS A 176 5.18 12.63 9.67
C LYS A 176 5.83 12.84 8.29
N LYS A 177 7.12 12.54 8.17
CA LYS A 177 7.88 12.61 6.90
C LYS A 177 7.20 11.73 5.84
N TRP A 178 6.97 10.46 6.16
CA TRP A 178 6.45 9.50 5.19
C TRP A 178 4.97 9.71 4.89
N VAL A 179 4.14 10.15 5.86
CA VAL A 179 2.73 10.47 5.59
C VAL A 179 2.61 11.63 4.61
N ALA A 180 3.42 12.69 4.75
CA ALA A 180 3.42 13.81 3.82
C ALA A 180 3.80 13.37 2.39
N LYS A 181 4.89 12.59 2.27
CA LYS A 181 5.34 12.06 0.97
C LYS A 181 4.33 11.10 0.34
N ALA A 182 3.75 10.20 1.14
CA ALA A 182 2.77 9.23 0.67
C ALA A 182 1.44 9.88 0.27
N GLU A 183 1.00 10.91 0.98
CA GLU A 183 -0.16 11.72 0.60
C GLU A 183 0.05 12.40 -0.76
N GLU A 184 1.20 13.06 -0.96
CA GLU A 184 1.54 13.66 -2.25
C GLU A 184 1.61 12.62 -3.37
N ALA A 185 2.22 11.47 -3.08
CA ALA A 185 2.38 10.38 -4.04
C ALA A 185 1.08 9.69 -4.44
N LEU A 186 0.12 9.57 -3.51
CA LEU A 186 -1.16 8.91 -3.74
C LEU A 186 -2.23 9.83 -4.29
N LYS A 187 -2.01 11.16 -4.31
CA LYS A 187 -2.99 12.11 -4.81
C LYS A 187 -3.42 11.84 -6.27
N PRO A 188 -2.51 11.65 -7.25
CA PRO A 188 -2.92 11.36 -8.62
C PRO A 188 -3.61 9.99 -8.73
N VAL A 189 -3.19 9.00 -7.92
CA VAL A 189 -3.82 7.67 -7.89
C VAL A 189 -5.26 7.76 -7.35
N ALA A 190 -5.49 8.59 -6.34
CA ALA A 190 -6.83 8.85 -5.81
C ALA A 190 -7.72 9.58 -6.82
N GLU A 191 -7.17 10.57 -7.53
CA GLU A 191 -7.86 11.26 -8.63
C GLU A 191 -8.20 10.31 -9.79
N LEU A 192 -7.28 9.39 -10.14
CA LEU A 192 -7.53 8.35 -11.14
C LEU A 192 -8.65 7.39 -10.71
N ALA A 193 -8.69 7.02 -9.42
CA ALA A 193 -9.68 6.08 -8.89
C ALA A 193 -11.08 6.68 -8.70
N PHE A 194 -11.16 7.93 -8.23
CA PHE A 194 -12.42 8.54 -7.75
C PHE A 194 -12.79 9.85 -8.45
N GLY A 195 -11.98 10.34 -9.39
CA GLY A 195 -12.15 11.67 -10.00
C GLY A 195 -12.09 12.76 -8.93
N ASP A 196 -13.05 13.69 -8.97
CA ASP A 196 -13.13 14.83 -8.05
C ASP A 196 -13.21 14.43 -6.56
N ALA A 197 -13.66 13.20 -6.26
CA ALA A 197 -13.74 12.69 -4.88
C ALA A 197 -12.41 12.11 -4.36
N GLY A 198 -11.36 12.06 -5.18
CA GLY A 198 -10.07 11.46 -4.81
C GLY A 198 -9.43 12.10 -3.57
N ALA A 199 -9.44 13.43 -3.49
CA ALA A 199 -8.89 14.15 -2.34
C ALA A 199 -9.64 13.84 -1.03
N GLU A 200 -10.97 13.68 -1.09
CA GLU A 200 -11.79 13.36 0.08
C GLU A 200 -11.48 11.93 0.58
N HIS A 201 -11.41 10.96 -0.32
CA HIS A 201 -11.06 9.58 0.05
C HIS A 201 -9.65 9.48 0.64
N LEU A 202 -8.68 10.21 0.08
CA LEU A 202 -7.31 10.23 0.57
C LEU A 202 -7.21 10.87 1.97
N ASP A 203 -7.88 12.01 2.20
CA ASP A 203 -7.94 12.64 3.52
C ASP A 203 -8.62 11.73 4.57
N SER A 204 -9.67 11.01 4.16
CA SER A 204 -10.35 10.04 5.03
C SER A 204 -9.41 8.93 5.50
N VAL A 205 -8.68 8.28 4.60
CA VAL A 205 -7.76 7.19 4.98
C VAL A 205 -6.55 7.70 5.77
N LYS A 206 -6.09 8.93 5.49
CA LYS A 206 -5.06 9.59 6.30
C LYS A 206 -5.52 9.84 7.72
N LYS A 207 -6.75 10.35 7.92
CA LYS A 207 -7.33 10.53 9.26
C LYS A 207 -7.46 9.19 9.99
N GLU A 208 -7.84 8.12 9.30
CA GLU A 208 -7.89 6.78 9.88
C GLU A 208 -6.52 6.30 10.34
N LEU A 209 -5.49 6.42 9.48
CA LEU A 209 -4.12 6.04 9.81
C LEU A 209 -3.61 6.79 11.05
N ILE A 210 -3.68 8.14 11.05
CA ILE A 210 -3.22 8.96 12.17
C ILE A 210 -3.99 8.60 13.44
N GLY A 211 -5.32 8.53 13.37
CA GLY A 211 -6.16 8.18 14.52
C GLY A 211 -5.84 6.80 15.08
N ARG A 212 -5.48 5.83 14.23
CA ARG A 212 -5.06 4.49 14.64
C ARG A 212 -3.70 4.50 15.35
N LEU A 213 -2.72 5.23 14.81
CA LEU A 213 -1.38 5.33 15.39
C LEU A 213 -1.36 6.09 16.72
N SER A 214 -2.10 7.20 16.82
CA SER A 214 -2.23 7.95 18.09
C SER A 214 -2.85 7.08 19.19
N LYS A 215 -3.81 6.20 18.85
CA LYS A 215 -4.38 5.22 19.81
C LYS A 215 -3.36 4.20 20.33
N GLN A 216 -2.26 3.97 19.60
CA GLN A 216 -1.17 3.10 20.05
C GLN A 216 -0.14 3.83 20.93
N GLY A 217 -0.27 5.14 21.11
CA GLY A 217 0.62 5.95 21.94
C GLY A 217 1.71 6.68 21.16
N LEU A 218 1.66 6.68 19.82
CA LEU A 218 2.55 7.47 18.98
C LEU A 218 2.14 8.95 19.00
N LYS A 219 3.10 9.87 19.18
CA LYS A 219 2.85 11.33 19.25
C LYS A 219 2.80 11.99 17.85
N VAL A 220 1.83 11.55 17.03
CA VAL A 220 1.56 12.04 15.66
C VAL A 220 0.29 12.85 15.54
#